data_AF-W1XDX4-F1
#
_entry.id   AF-W1XDX4-F1
#
_cell.length_a   1.000
_cell.length_b   1.000
_cell.length_c   1.000
_cell.angle_alpha   90.00
_cell.angle_beta   90.00
_cell.angle_gamma   90.00
#
_symmetry.space_group_name_H-M   'P 1'
#
loop_
_entity.id
_entity.type
_entity.pdbx_description
1 polymer ?
#
loop_
_entity_poly.entity_id
_entity_poly.type
_entity_poly.pdbx_seq_one_letter_code
_entity_poly.pdbx_strand_id
1 'polypeptide(L)' 'DYNFCLRITKVEDIEKGFQLANTFKDGPTLLEFIIPTELNVLPMVPAGKSLSDMLLKDKK' A
#
# COMPACT_ATOMS: atom_id res chain seq x y z
N ASP A 1 12.55 -20.06 -15.06
CA ASP A 1 12.13 -18.77 -14.50
C ASP A 1 12.19 -18.79 -12.98
N TYR A 2 13.13 -18.07 -12.39
CA TYR A 2 13.39 -18.03 -10.93
C TYR A 2 12.58 -16.94 -10.19
N ASN A 3 11.50 -16.44 -10.80
CA ASN A 3 10.75 -15.30 -10.27
C ASN A 3 9.32 -15.73 -9.91
N PHE A 4 8.91 -15.46 -8.67
CA PHE A 4 7.54 -15.63 -8.21
C PHE A 4 6.81 -14.28 -8.24
N CYS A 5 5.62 -14.22 -8.84
CA CYS A 5 4.83 -12.99 -8.99
C CYS A 5 3.36 -13.23 -8.65
N LEU A 6 2.78 -12.34 -7.84
CA LEU A 6 1.36 -12.38 -7.46
C LEU A 6 0.75 -10.98 -7.55
N ARG A 7 -0.44 -10.89 -8.15
CA ARG A 7 -1.28 -9.69 -8.16
C ARG A 7 -2.44 -9.82 -7.19
N ILE A 8 -2.64 -8.84 -6.32
CA ILE A 8 -3.63 -8.80 -5.26
C ILE A 8 -4.60 -7.65 -5.55
N THR A 9 -5.89 -7.98 -5.71
CA THR A 9 -6.95 -7.02 -6.08
C THR A 9 -8.00 -6.83 -4.99
N LYS A 10 -7.93 -7.63 -3.92
CA LYS A 10 -8.90 -7.67 -2.84
C LYS A 10 -8.19 -7.62 -1.48
N VAL A 11 -8.83 -6.99 -0.51
CA VAL A 11 -8.24 -6.75 0.82
C VAL A 11 -8.06 -8.08 1.57
N GLU A 12 -9.02 -8.99 1.45
CA GLU A 12 -9.00 -10.31 2.11
C GLU A 12 -7.84 -11.23 1.67
N ASP A 13 -7.22 -10.93 0.52
CA ASP A 13 -6.12 -11.73 -0.04
C ASP A 13 -4.73 -11.19 0.32
N ILE A 14 -4.64 -10.01 0.95
CA ILE A 14 -3.36 -9.37 1.31
C ILE A 14 -2.52 -10.28 2.21
N GLU A 15 -3.10 -10.78 3.29
CA GLU A 15 -2.41 -11.63 4.27
C GLU A 15 -1.89 -12.93 3.61
N LYS A 16 -2.73 -13.59 2.81
CA LYS A 16 -2.35 -14.82 2.08
C LYS A 16 -1.22 -14.53 1.09
N GLY A 17 -1.25 -13.37 0.42
CA GLY A 17 -0.20 -12.94 -0.50
C GLY A 17 1.16 -12.82 0.17
N PHE A 18 1.21 -12.21 1.35
CA PHE A 18 2.43 -12.14 2.15
C PHE A 18 2.90 -13.52 2.63
N GLN A 19 1.97 -14.38 3.08
CA GLN A 19 2.30 -15.75 3.50
C GLN A 19 2.92 -16.56 2.36
N LEU A 20 2.33 -16.50 1.16
CA LEU A 20 2.83 -17.21 -0.02
C LEU A 20 4.19 -16.67 -0.48
N ALA A 21 4.36 -15.34 -0.53
CA ALA A 21 5.65 -14.72 -0.83
C ALA A 21 6.74 -15.16 0.16
N ASN A 22 6.39 -15.29 1.45
CA ASN A 22 7.32 -15.76 2.47
C ASN A 22 7.75 -17.22 2.27
N THR A 23 7.00 -18.06 1.56
CA THR A 23 7.39 -19.46 1.28
C THR A 23 8.43 -19.58 0.17
N PHE A 24 8.54 -18.59 -0.71
CA PHE A 24 9.50 -18.60 -1.81
C PHE A 24 10.86 -18.07 -1.32
N LYS A 25 11.87 -18.95 -1.28
CA LYS A 25 13.23 -18.63 -0.76
C LYS A 25 14.32 -18.59 -1.83
N ASP A 26 14.08 -19.20 -2.99
CA ASP A 26 15.10 -19.43 -4.01
C ASP A 26 15.13 -18.34 -5.10
N GLY A 27 14.61 -17.15 -4.80
CA GLY A 27 14.60 -16.02 -5.73
C GLY A 27 13.77 -14.83 -5.22
N PRO A 28 13.77 -13.72 -5.98
CA PRO A 28 12.96 -12.56 -5.65
C PRO A 28 11.46 -12.83 -5.88
N THR A 29 10.64 -12.11 -5.11
CA THR A 29 9.18 -12.11 -5.27
C THR A 29 8.68 -10.71 -5.64
N LEU A 30 7.78 -10.62 -6.63
CA LEU A 30 7.03 -9.41 -6.94
C LEU A 30 5.58 -9.55 -6.44
N LEU A 31 5.15 -8.64 -5.58
CA LEU A 31 3.76 -8.49 -5.18
C LEU A 31 3.21 -7.19 -5.76
N GLU A 32 2.15 -7.28 -6.57
CA GLU A 32 1.47 -6.12 -7.14
C GLU A 32 0.10 -5.94 -6.48
N PHE A 33 -0.11 -4.80 -5.83
CA PHE A 33 -1.39 -4.47 -5.19
C PHE A 33 -2.16 -3.48 -6.06
N ILE A 34 -3.39 -3.83 -6.43
CA ILE A 34 -4.32 -2.92 -7.08
C ILE A 34 -5.16 -2.24 -5.99
N ILE A 35 -4.86 -0.96 -5.74
CA ILE A 35 -5.52 -0.14 -4.73
C ILE A 35 -6.08 1.14 -5.36
N PRO A 36 -7.10 1.80 -4.76
CA PRO A 36 -7.53 3.13 -5.19
C PRO A 36 -6.38 4.13 -5.09
N THR A 37 -6.21 4.96 -6.12
CA THR A 37 -5.17 6.00 -6.19
C THR A 37 -5.57 7.33 -5.57
N GLU A 38 -6.87 7.52 -5.29
CA GLU A 38 -7.46 8.80 -4.88
C GLU A 38 -7.50 9.01 -3.35
N LEU A 39 -6.70 8.25 -2.59
CA LEU A 39 -6.65 8.39 -1.13
C LEU A 39 -5.63 9.47 -0.75
N ASN A 40 -6.05 10.42 0.08
CA ASN A 40 -5.15 11.47 0.58
C ASN A 40 -4.09 10.88 1.51
N VAL A 41 -2.86 11.39 1.41
CA VAL A 41 -1.83 11.16 2.41
C VAL A 41 -2.06 12.14 3.56
N LEU A 42 -2.32 11.61 4.75
CA LEU A 42 -2.54 12.37 5.97
C LEU A 42 -1.58 11.89 7.08
N PRO A 43 -1.15 12.79 7.99
CA PRO A 43 -1.54 14.20 8.04
C PRO A 43 -0.86 15.07 6.98
N MET A 44 -1.48 16.19 6.63
CA MET A 44 -0.96 17.14 5.63
C MET A 44 -1.09 18.58 6.12
N VAL A 45 -0.03 19.37 5.95
CA VAL A 45 -0.10 20.84 6.09
C VAL A 45 -0.44 21.44 4.73
N PRO A 46 -1.57 22.15 4.57
CA PRO A 46 -1.90 22.76 3.29
C PRO A 46 -0.86 23.80 2.88
N ALA A 47 -0.68 23.99 1.56
CA ALA A 47 0.26 24.97 1.04
C ALA A 47 -0.01 26.37 1.63
N GLY A 48 1.05 27.02 2.11
CA GLY A 48 0.98 28.35 2.72
C GLY A 48 0.36 28.41 4.12
N LYS A 49 0.15 27.27 4.79
CA LYS A 49 -0.34 27.20 6.17
C LYS A 49 0.76 26.82 7.16
N SER A 50 0.49 27.07 8.44
CA SER A 50 1.42 26.72 9.53
C SER A 50 1.27 25.24 9.91
N LEU A 51 2.26 24.69 10.62
CA LEU A 51 2.18 23.34 11.19
C LEU A 51 0.96 23.16 12.12
N SER A 52 0.52 24.24 12.79
CA SER A 52 -0.65 24.22 13.67
C SER A 52 -1.98 24.01 12.90
N ASP A 53 -1.98 24.23 11.58
CA ASP A 53 -3.15 24.06 10.69
C ASP A 53 -3.19 22.68 10.01
N MET A 54 -2.46 21.70 10.55
CA MET A 54 -2.36 20.36 9.99
C MET A 54 -3.72 19.65 9.90
N LEU A 55 -4.02 19.08 8.73
CA LEU A 55 -5.18 18.24 8.51
C LEU A 55 -4.88 16.82 8.98
N LEU A 56 -5.61 16.35 9.99
CA LEU A 56 -5.46 15.00 10.57
C LEU A 56 -6.43 13.98 9.97
N LYS A 57 -7.54 14.44 9.38
CA LYS A 57 -8.58 13.62 8.78
C LYS A 57 -9.11 14.31 7.53
N ASP A 58 -9.68 13.52 6.63
CA ASP A 58 -10.45 14.07 5.52
C ASP A 58 -11.60 14.93 6.03
N LYS A 59 -11.92 16.00 5.30
CA LYS A 59 -13.02 16.93 5.62
C LYS A 59 -14.42 16.36 5.32
N LYS A 60 -14.57 15.04 5.20
CA LYS A 60 -15.86 14.39 4.95
C LYS A 60 -16.82 14.65 6.11
#